data_AF-A0A2E4YNP7-F1
#
_entry.id   AF-A0A2E4YNP7-F1
#
_cell.length_a   1.000
_cell.length_b   1.000
_cell.length_c   1.000
_cell.angle_alpha   90.00
_cell.angle_beta   90.00
_cell.angle_gamma   90.00
#
_symmetry.space_group_name_H-M   'P 1'
#
loop_
_entity.id
_entity.type
_entity.pdbx_description
1 polymer ?
#
loop_
_entity_poly.entity_id
_entity_poly.type
_entity_poly.pdbx_seq_one_letter_code
_entity_poly.pdbx_strand_id
1 'polypeptide(L)'
;MIHLLRNNRFVKNVALLLSGNVIGQLIPILASVLLTRLYSPNDFAVLAYFLTVTGIISVIAGGRYEIAIMLPKENVKANALYFVSIGFTFLFTLLVTLLCFLFGEKFALVFKAEELTEFIYLIPLSILLIGLYQSANFYSNRLSSYKLMSATVVSRSFFTSSTNILIGWMKLIPGGLIIGTLVGQFIAAVVLTLGSIKELLKEIPSSKDMLSVLKEYKDFPLKNGVSIFFNLLANQLPILLIGYLFQNNDVVGWYALVLRVLNLPLMTIGKSVSQVFYQQTNQNEKSSHRNLFVKTSKALFVLILIPALTLLFAGPQLFGFIFGKTWVISGYYAQIFILFYVLRFVFSPQSTLLISSGRLKTELVFNLSFFFFQILSVIVGYKMGDYEYSFIFMAVTGFLHFLILGKILLRCSIQLDNEKSA
;
A
#
# COMPACT_ATOMS: atom_id res chain seq x y z
N MET A 1 16.43 23.74 20.89
CA MET A 1 15.49 22.62 20.60
C MET A 1 15.85 21.84 19.33
N ILE A 2 16.17 22.50 18.21
CA ILE A 2 16.62 21.82 16.95
C ILE A 2 17.99 21.12 17.11
N HIS A 3 18.89 21.64 17.96
CA HIS A 3 20.20 21.01 18.20
C HIS A 3 20.15 19.75 19.08
N LEU A 4 19.14 19.62 19.95
CA LEU A 4 18.93 18.44 20.81
C LEU A 4 18.32 17.25 20.05
N LEU A 5 17.64 17.50 18.92
CA LEU A 5 17.10 16.44 18.05
C LEU A 5 18.18 15.80 17.16
N ARG A 6 19.30 16.48 16.94
CA ARG A 6 20.38 16.03 16.02
C ARG A 6 21.25 14.91 16.61
N ASN A 7 21.27 14.73 17.93
CA ASN A 7 22.15 13.76 18.61
C ASN A 7 21.46 12.45 19.03
N ASN A 8 20.16 12.27 18.81
CA ASN A 8 19.49 11.01 19.14
C ASN A 8 19.55 10.04 17.95
N ARG A 9 20.26 8.92 18.12
CA ARG A 9 20.42 7.85 17.10
C ARG A 9 19.06 7.39 16.55
N PHE A 10 18.02 7.40 17.38
CA PHE A 10 16.64 7.11 16.99
C PHE A 10 16.06 8.13 15.99
N VAL A 11 16.17 9.43 16.28
CA VAL A 11 15.63 10.51 15.41
C VAL A 11 16.34 10.51 14.05
N LYS A 12 17.66 10.30 14.04
CA LYS A 12 18.43 10.17 12.80
C LYS A 12 17.98 8.97 11.97
N ASN A 13 17.72 7.84 12.62
CA ASN A 13 17.28 6.62 11.96
C ASN A 13 15.86 6.74 11.37
N VAL A 14 14.94 7.35 12.11
CA VAL A 14 13.58 7.65 11.63
C VAL A 14 13.65 8.63 10.44
N ALA A 15 14.35 9.76 10.58
CA ALA A 15 14.51 10.73 9.50
C ALA A 15 15.12 10.10 8.23
N LEU A 16 16.08 9.19 8.38
CA LEU A 16 16.67 8.48 7.26
C LEU A 16 15.66 7.54 6.58
N LEU A 17 14.90 6.74 7.33
CA LEU A 17 13.84 5.90 6.77
C LEU A 17 12.76 6.73 6.05
N LEU A 18 12.37 7.86 6.64
CA LEU A 18 11.40 8.77 6.05
C LEU A 18 11.91 9.38 4.75
N SER A 19 13.16 9.86 4.73
CA SER A 19 13.79 10.40 3.53
C SER A 19 13.91 9.35 2.42
N GLY A 20 14.29 8.11 2.75
CA GLY A 20 14.33 6.98 1.82
C GLY A 20 12.98 6.65 1.21
N ASN A 21 11.92 6.63 2.03
CA ASN A 21 10.56 6.42 1.54
C ASN A 21 10.09 7.57 0.65
N VAL A 22 10.34 8.83 1.02
CA VAL A 22 9.98 9.99 0.19
C VAL A 22 10.70 9.91 -1.17
N ILE A 23 12.02 9.73 -1.17
CA ILE A 23 12.82 9.62 -2.40
C ILE A 23 12.34 8.43 -3.24
N GLY A 24 12.18 7.26 -2.63
CA GLY A 24 11.73 6.06 -3.32
C GLY A 24 10.35 6.21 -3.95
N GLN A 25 9.41 6.89 -3.31
CA GLN A 25 8.07 7.11 -3.88
C GLN A 25 8.03 8.22 -4.95
N LEU A 26 8.97 9.18 -4.90
CA LEU A 26 9.09 10.22 -5.94
C LEU A 26 9.64 9.67 -7.26
N ILE A 27 10.55 8.68 -7.22
CA ILE A 27 11.16 8.12 -8.43
C ILE A 27 10.10 7.59 -9.43
N PRO A 28 9.13 6.71 -9.05
CA PRO A 28 8.12 6.21 -9.97
C PRO A 28 7.17 7.29 -10.48
N ILE A 29 6.95 8.37 -9.72
CA ILE A 29 6.09 9.49 -10.12
C ILE A 29 6.77 10.32 -11.20
N LEU A 30 8.04 10.68 -10.98
CA LEU A 30 8.84 11.38 -11.99
C LEU A 30 9.02 10.51 -13.23
N ALA A 31 9.29 9.22 -13.05
CA ALA A 31 9.34 8.26 -14.15
C ALA A 31 8.00 8.16 -14.88
N SER A 32 6.86 8.32 -14.19
CA SER A 32 5.54 8.27 -14.83
C SER A 32 5.39 9.34 -15.92
N VAL A 33 6.06 10.50 -15.83
CA VAL A 33 6.06 11.52 -16.89
C VAL A 33 6.63 10.99 -18.21
N LEU A 34 7.68 10.15 -18.14
CA LEU A 34 8.25 9.49 -19.32
C LEU A 34 7.45 8.25 -19.70
N LEU A 35 7.04 7.44 -18.72
CA LEU A 35 6.31 6.21 -18.95
C LEU A 35 4.96 6.47 -19.64
N THR A 36 4.26 7.56 -19.32
CA THR A 36 2.99 7.92 -19.97
C THR A 36 3.16 8.38 -21.43
N ARG A 37 4.40 8.62 -21.88
CA ARG A 37 4.75 8.88 -23.28
C ARG A 37 5.18 7.63 -24.03
N LEU A 38 5.66 6.61 -23.30
CA LEU A 38 6.15 5.35 -23.85
C LEU A 38 5.06 4.27 -23.89
N TYR A 39 4.15 4.29 -22.92
CA TYR A 39 3.11 3.29 -22.72
C TYR A 39 1.71 3.88 -22.88
N SER A 40 0.80 3.05 -23.36
CA SER A 40 -0.62 3.38 -23.53
C SER A 40 -1.40 3.28 -22.20
N PRO A 41 -2.61 3.84 -22.11
CA PRO A 41 -3.50 3.59 -20.97
C PRO A 41 -3.77 2.09 -20.76
N ASN A 42 -3.94 1.33 -21.84
CA ASN A 42 -4.11 -0.11 -21.79
C ASN A 42 -2.94 -0.83 -21.06
N ASP A 43 -1.68 -0.48 -21.34
CA ASP A 43 -0.52 -1.04 -20.63
C ASP A 43 -0.57 -0.77 -19.11
N PHE A 44 -1.05 0.42 -18.73
CA PHE A 44 -1.25 0.78 -17.33
C PHE A 44 -2.41 0.00 -16.68
N ALA A 45 -3.42 -0.36 -17.46
CA ALA A 45 -4.53 -1.22 -17.00
C ALA A 45 -4.05 -2.63 -16.69
N VAL A 46 -3.29 -3.25 -17.61
CA VAL A 46 -2.70 -4.58 -17.40
C VAL A 46 -1.78 -4.58 -16.18
N LEU A 47 -0.95 -3.55 -16.01
CA LEU A 47 -0.14 -3.37 -14.81
C LEU A 47 -1.02 -3.26 -13.55
N ALA A 48 -2.10 -2.49 -13.59
CA ALA A 48 -2.99 -2.31 -12.44
C ALA A 48 -3.68 -3.61 -12.03
N TYR A 49 -4.14 -4.41 -13.00
CA TYR A 49 -4.69 -5.74 -12.75
C TYR A 49 -3.64 -6.65 -12.11
N PHE A 50 -2.43 -6.71 -12.69
CA PHE A 50 -1.33 -7.50 -12.16
C PHE A 50 -0.98 -7.12 -10.72
N LEU A 51 -0.80 -5.82 -10.43
CA LEU A 51 -0.48 -5.32 -9.10
C LEU A 51 -1.62 -5.57 -8.09
N THR A 52 -2.86 -5.51 -8.53
CA THR A 52 -4.01 -5.77 -7.68
C THR A 52 -4.07 -7.25 -7.27
N VAL A 53 -3.98 -8.16 -8.25
CA VAL A 53 -4.04 -9.60 -8.00
C VAL A 53 -2.88 -10.04 -7.12
N THR A 54 -1.64 -9.67 -7.49
CA THR A 54 -0.45 -9.97 -6.69
C THR A 54 -0.54 -9.34 -5.31
N GLY A 55 -0.95 -8.07 -5.19
CA GLY A 55 -1.08 -7.37 -3.92
C GLY A 55 -2.07 -7.99 -2.94
N ILE A 56 -3.24 -8.47 -3.42
CA ILE A 56 -4.24 -9.16 -2.59
C ILE A 56 -3.69 -10.52 -2.14
N ILE A 57 -3.16 -11.31 -3.07
CA ILE A 57 -2.74 -12.70 -2.83
C ILE A 57 -1.48 -12.76 -1.95
N SER A 58 -0.52 -11.86 -2.15
CA SER A 58 0.75 -11.88 -1.40
C SER A 58 0.60 -11.64 0.10
N VAL A 59 -0.49 -11.06 0.56
CA VAL A 59 -0.68 -10.74 1.99
C VAL A 59 -0.87 -11.97 2.86
N ILE A 60 -1.43 -13.03 2.31
CA ILE A 60 -1.59 -14.30 3.01
C ILE A 60 -0.45 -15.28 2.72
N ALA A 61 0.48 -14.94 1.81
CA ALA A 61 1.52 -15.85 1.35
C ALA A 61 2.46 -16.30 2.48
N GLY A 62 2.88 -15.39 3.36
CA GLY A 62 3.71 -15.72 4.52
C GLY A 62 2.95 -16.31 5.71
N GLY A 63 1.64 -16.58 5.58
CA GLY A 63 0.78 -16.99 6.70
C GLY A 63 0.62 -15.91 7.78
N ARG A 64 1.06 -14.67 7.52
CA ARG A 64 1.14 -13.56 8.49
C ARG A 64 2.18 -13.76 9.60
N TYR A 65 3.02 -14.79 9.52
CA TYR A 65 4.11 -15.01 10.47
C TYR A 65 5.21 -13.95 10.32
N GLU A 66 5.33 -13.30 9.15
CA GLU A 66 6.30 -12.22 8.92
C GLU A 66 6.13 -11.06 9.91
N ILE A 67 4.91 -10.80 10.36
CA ILE A 67 4.62 -9.71 11.32
C ILE A 67 5.03 -10.10 12.74
N ALA A 68 4.85 -11.37 13.08
CA ALA A 68 5.15 -11.90 14.41
C ALA A 68 6.65 -11.85 14.73
N ILE A 69 7.54 -11.71 13.73
CA ILE A 69 9.01 -11.61 13.89
C ILE A 69 9.42 -10.54 14.93
N MET A 70 8.61 -9.49 15.09
CA MET A 70 8.87 -8.41 16.04
C MET A 70 8.57 -8.73 17.50
N LEU A 71 7.82 -9.80 17.78
CA LEU A 71 7.25 -10.06 19.11
C LEU A 71 8.20 -10.81 20.06
N PRO A 72 8.90 -11.87 19.64
CA PRO A 72 9.76 -12.61 20.54
C PRO A 72 10.92 -11.76 21.06
N LYS A 73 11.28 -11.91 22.34
CA LYS A 73 12.50 -11.31 22.89
C LYS A 73 13.75 -12.06 22.42
N GLU A 74 13.64 -13.38 22.29
CA GLU A 74 14.71 -14.28 21.87
C GLU A 74 14.93 -14.24 20.34
N ASN A 75 16.20 -14.24 19.93
CA ASN A 75 16.58 -14.20 18.52
C ASN A 75 16.27 -15.53 17.81
N VAL A 76 16.51 -16.68 18.45
CA VAL A 76 16.12 -18.01 17.94
C VAL A 76 14.66 -18.02 17.47
N LYS A 77 13.73 -17.57 18.32
CA LYS A 77 12.29 -17.56 18.00
C LYS A 77 11.95 -16.61 16.86
N ALA A 78 12.57 -15.43 16.82
CA ALA A 78 12.39 -14.48 15.73
C ALA A 78 12.93 -15.03 14.39
N ASN A 79 14.09 -15.69 14.41
CA ASN A 79 14.66 -16.39 13.28
C ASN A 79 13.74 -17.55 12.84
N ALA A 80 13.20 -18.33 13.78
CA ALA A 80 12.25 -19.41 13.51
C ALA A 80 11.01 -18.89 12.78
N LEU A 81 10.43 -17.77 13.24
CA LEU A 81 9.30 -17.12 12.57
C LEU A 81 9.65 -16.63 11.15
N TYR A 82 10.87 -16.12 10.95
CA TYR A 82 11.35 -15.75 9.62
C TYR A 82 11.38 -16.97 8.68
N PHE A 83 12.01 -18.07 9.08
CA PHE A 83 12.07 -19.29 8.26
C PHE A 83 10.69 -19.92 8.03
N VAL A 84 9.83 -19.92 9.03
CA VAL A 84 8.43 -20.37 8.89
C VAL A 84 7.68 -19.52 7.86
N SER A 85 7.80 -18.19 7.93
CA SER A 85 7.18 -17.27 6.95
C SER A 85 7.65 -17.52 5.53
N ILE A 86 8.96 -17.74 5.35
CA ILE A 86 9.56 -18.09 4.06
C ILE A 86 9.02 -19.44 3.56
N GLY A 87 8.96 -20.46 4.42
CA GLY A 87 8.40 -21.76 4.09
C GLY A 87 6.94 -21.69 3.64
N PHE A 88 6.10 -20.92 4.35
CA PHE A 88 4.72 -20.65 3.94
C PHE A 88 4.66 -19.92 2.59
N THR A 89 5.53 -18.92 2.38
CA THR A 89 5.61 -18.19 1.11
C THR A 89 5.91 -19.13 -0.06
N PHE A 90 6.86 -20.06 0.09
CA PHE A 90 7.19 -21.05 -0.93
C PHE A 90 6.03 -22.02 -1.19
N LEU A 91 5.44 -22.60 -0.14
CA LEU A 91 4.30 -23.51 -0.27
C LEU A 91 3.11 -22.85 -0.94
N PHE A 92 2.81 -21.61 -0.53
CA PHE A 92 1.72 -20.83 -1.09
C PHE A 92 2.00 -20.42 -2.55
N THR A 93 3.24 -20.07 -2.87
CA THR A 93 3.64 -19.82 -4.27
C THR A 93 3.45 -21.07 -5.12
N LEU A 94 3.86 -22.25 -4.65
CA LEU A 94 3.64 -23.52 -5.36
C LEU A 94 2.16 -23.80 -5.59
N LEU A 95 1.32 -23.56 -4.57
CA LEU A 95 -0.13 -23.67 -4.70
C LEU A 95 -0.66 -22.71 -5.77
N VAL A 96 -0.24 -21.45 -5.76
CA VAL A 96 -0.70 -20.46 -6.75
C VAL A 96 -0.18 -20.81 -8.16
N THR A 97 1.05 -21.31 -8.30
CA THR A 97 1.57 -21.82 -9.57
C THR A 97 0.70 -22.95 -10.10
N LEU A 98 0.33 -23.92 -9.25
CA LEU A 98 -0.57 -25.01 -9.63
C LEU A 98 -1.94 -24.50 -10.05
N LEU A 99 -2.52 -23.54 -9.31
CA LEU A 99 -3.81 -22.94 -9.65
C LEU A 99 -3.75 -22.15 -10.96
N CYS A 100 -2.67 -21.42 -11.22
CA CYS A 100 -2.46 -20.71 -12.48
C CYS A 100 -2.33 -21.70 -13.64
N PHE A 101 -1.65 -22.83 -13.45
CA PHE A 101 -1.53 -23.86 -14.47
C PHE A 101 -2.87 -24.55 -14.77
N LEU A 102 -3.69 -24.85 -13.76
CA LEU A 102 -4.96 -25.56 -13.93
C LEU A 102 -6.12 -24.66 -14.37
N PHE A 103 -6.14 -23.40 -13.92
CA PHE A 103 -7.29 -22.50 -14.07
C PHE A 103 -6.94 -21.15 -14.68
N GLY A 104 -5.67 -20.86 -14.97
CA GLY A 104 -5.24 -19.53 -15.38
C GLY A 104 -5.91 -19.05 -16.66
N GLU A 105 -5.92 -19.87 -17.71
CA GLU A 105 -6.59 -19.54 -18.98
C GLU A 105 -8.10 -19.35 -18.80
N LYS A 106 -8.75 -20.22 -18.01
CA LYS A 106 -10.18 -20.10 -17.70
C LYS A 106 -10.48 -18.82 -16.93
N PHE A 107 -9.63 -18.46 -15.97
CA PHE A 107 -9.75 -17.24 -15.20
C PHE A 107 -9.66 -16.01 -16.12
N ALA A 108 -8.66 -15.96 -16.99
CA ALA A 108 -8.50 -14.84 -17.90
C ALA A 108 -9.68 -14.70 -18.89
N LEU A 109 -10.24 -15.81 -19.38
CA LEU A 109 -11.44 -15.83 -20.22
C LEU A 109 -12.68 -15.30 -19.48
N VAL A 110 -12.89 -15.73 -18.22
CA VAL A 110 -14.04 -15.27 -17.41
C VAL A 110 -13.96 -13.77 -17.14
N PHE A 111 -12.77 -13.25 -16.85
CA PHE A 111 -12.56 -11.82 -16.61
C PHE A 111 -12.42 -10.99 -17.90
N LYS A 112 -12.49 -11.63 -19.08
CA LYS A 112 -12.24 -10.99 -20.40
C LYS A 112 -10.94 -10.18 -20.41
N ALA A 113 -9.95 -10.63 -19.65
CA ALA A 113 -8.67 -9.99 -19.50
C ALA A 113 -7.64 -10.76 -20.33
N GLU A 114 -7.86 -10.79 -21.65
CA GLU A 114 -7.04 -11.55 -22.61
C GLU A 114 -5.56 -11.17 -22.48
N GLU A 115 -5.27 -9.89 -22.29
CA GLU A 115 -3.90 -9.38 -22.12
C GLU A 115 -3.22 -9.82 -20.81
N LEU A 116 -3.98 -10.25 -19.81
CA LEU A 116 -3.42 -10.79 -18.56
C LEU A 116 -2.99 -12.26 -18.71
N THR A 117 -3.47 -12.97 -19.74
CA THR A 117 -3.09 -14.38 -19.98
C THR A 117 -1.59 -14.56 -20.11
N GLU A 118 -0.93 -13.67 -20.86
CA GLU A 118 0.51 -13.71 -21.13
C GLU A 118 1.35 -13.55 -19.85
N PHE A 119 0.81 -12.88 -18.83
CA PHE A 119 1.51 -12.56 -17.59
C PHE A 119 1.07 -13.41 -16.40
N ILE A 120 0.15 -14.37 -16.60
CA ILE A 120 -0.42 -15.15 -15.49
C ILE A 120 0.66 -15.97 -14.75
N TYR A 121 1.65 -16.47 -15.48
CA TYR A 121 2.77 -17.22 -14.91
C TYR A 121 3.80 -16.33 -14.18
N LEU A 122 3.72 -15.01 -14.34
CA LEU A 122 4.53 -14.06 -13.58
C LEU A 122 3.91 -13.74 -12.21
N ILE A 123 2.63 -14.06 -11.99
CA ILE A 123 1.94 -13.84 -10.72
C ILE A 123 2.59 -14.62 -9.57
N PRO A 124 2.82 -15.96 -9.68
CA PRO A 124 3.51 -16.72 -8.63
C PRO A 124 4.91 -16.17 -8.33
N LEU A 125 5.67 -15.79 -9.37
CA LEU A 125 7.00 -15.20 -9.19
C LEU A 125 6.92 -13.89 -8.39
N SER A 126 5.97 -13.01 -8.71
CA SER A 126 5.77 -11.77 -7.95
C SER A 126 5.40 -12.05 -6.49
N ILE A 127 4.52 -13.02 -6.25
CA ILE A 127 4.11 -13.41 -4.89
C ILE A 127 5.31 -13.89 -4.07
N LEU A 128 6.17 -14.72 -4.66
CA LEU A 128 7.40 -15.18 -4.03
C LEU A 128 8.29 -13.99 -3.67
N LEU A 129 8.59 -13.11 -4.63
CA LEU A 129 9.46 -11.95 -4.41
C LEU A 129 8.91 -11.00 -3.34
N ILE A 130 7.59 -10.75 -3.34
CA ILE A 130 6.94 -9.93 -2.31
C ILE A 130 7.04 -10.61 -0.94
N GLY A 131 6.77 -11.91 -0.82
CA GLY A 131 6.83 -12.62 0.47
C GLY A 131 8.25 -12.70 1.05
N LEU A 132 9.26 -12.92 0.19
CA LEU A 132 10.68 -12.84 0.57
C LEU A 132 11.02 -11.43 1.08
N TYR A 133 10.67 -10.39 0.31
CA TYR A 133 10.89 -9.00 0.70
C TYR A 133 10.21 -8.65 2.02
N GLN A 134 8.95 -9.05 2.24
CA GLN A 134 8.20 -8.74 3.46
C GLN A 134 8.84 -9.38 4.69
N SER A 135 9.20 -10.65 4.61
CA SER A 135 9.88 -11.37 5.71
C SER A 135 11.22 -10.69 6.05
N ALA A 136 12.04 -10.36 5.04
CA ALA A 136 13.31 -9.66 5.22
C ALA A 136 13.12 -8.22 5.75
N ASN A 137 12.03 -7.56 5.38
CA ASN A 137 11.69 -6.21 5.83
C ASN A 137 11.31 -6.18 7.32
N PHE A 138 10.46 -7.11 7.78
CA PHE A 138 10.14 -7.21 9.20
C PHE A 138 11.34 -7.62 10.04
N TYR A 139 12.17 -8.53 9.54
CA TYR A 139 13.41 -8.93 10.21
C TYR A 139 14.43 -7.78 10.29
N SER A 140 14.65 -7.05 9.18
CA SER A 140 15.51 -5.88 9.17
C SER A 140 14.99 -4.75 10.07
N ASN A 141 13.68 -4.61 10.18
CA ASN A 141 13.06 -3.64 11.08
C ASN A 141 13.30 -4.03 12.55
N ARG A 142 13.23 -5.32 12.90
CA ARG A 142 13.61 -5.84 14.23
C ARG A 142 15.05 -5.47 14.58
N LEU A 143 15.96 -5.65 13.62
CA LEU A 143 17.38 -5.30 13.76
C LEU A 143 17.64 -3.79 13.73
N SER A 144 16.61 -2.95 13.53
CA SER A 144 16.73 -1.50 13.38
C SER A 144 17.67 -1.09 12.23
N SER A 145 17.71 -1.90 11.16
CA SER A 145 18.53 -1.71 9.96
C SER A 145 17.93 -0.68 8.99
N TYR A 146 17.54 0.48 9.51
CA TYR A 146 16.78 1.51 8.75
C TYR A 146 17.52 2.05 7.52
N LYS A 147 18.86 2.08 7.56
CA LYS A 147 19.68 2.44 6.39
C LYS A 147 19.53 1.45 5.24
N LEU A 148 19.58 0.15 5.56
CA LEU A 148 19.40 -0.90 4.57
C LEU A 148 17.98 -0.85 4.00
N MET A 149 16.96 -0.75 4.86
CA MET A 149 15.56 -0.63 4.42
C MET A 149 15.33 0.57 3.50
N SER A 150 15.90 1.73 3.85
CA SER A 150 15.86 2.94 3.02
C SER A 150 16.53 2.72 1.67
N ALA A 151 17.75 2.15 1.66
CA ALA A 151 18.47 1.84 0.42
C ALA A 151 17.67 0.86 -0.46
N THR A 152 17.06 -0.16 0.13
CA THR A 152 16.21 -1.13 -0.58
C THR A 152 15.02 -0.46 -1.28
N VAL A 153 14.32 0.46 -0.60
CA VAL A 153 13.16 1.17 -1.18
C VAL A 153 13.60 2.06 -2.36
N VAL A 154 14.71 2.77 -2.22
CA VAL A 154 15.27 3.61 -3.30
C VAL A 154 15.74 2.74 -4.47
N SER A 155 16.53 1.70 -4.22
CA SER A 155 17.02 0.79 -5.26
C SER A 155 15.88 0.11 -5.99
N ARG A 156 14.89 -0.44 -5.27
CA ARG A 156 13.68 -1.01 -5.88
C ARG A 156 13.03 -0.05 -6.86
N SER A 157 12.83 1.20 -6.44
CA SER A 157 12.12 2.21 -7.22
C SER A 157 12.91 2.68 -8.42
N PHE A 158 14.24 2.83 -8.26
CA PHE A 158 15.17 3.13 -9.35
C PHE A 158 15.17 2.01 -10.40
N PHE A 159 15.44 0.77 -10.00
CA PHE A 159 15.49 -0.36 -10.94
C PHE A 159 14.14 -0.61 -11.60
N THR A 160 13.02 -0.48 -10.87
CA THR A 160 11.67 -0.55 -11.47
C THR A 160 11.51 0.47 -12.59
N SER A 161 11.81 1.73 -12.29
CA SER A 161 11.57 2.84 -13.21
C SER A 161 12.51 2.81 -14.40
N SER A 162 13.80 2.57 -14.16
CA SER A 162 14.82 2.45 -15.21
C SER A 162 14.51 1.29 -16.16
N THR A 163 14.17 0.11 -15.64
CA THR A 163 13.78 -1.03 -16.49
C THR A 163 12.49 -0.75 -17.26
N ASN A 164 11.47 -0.17 -16.63
CA ASN A 164 10.24 0.21 -17.32
C ASN A 164 10.50 1.20 -18.47
N ILE A 165 11.34 2.22 -18.25
CA ILE A 165 11.71 3.20 -19.28
C ILE A 165 12.53 2.53 -20.40
N LEU A 166 13.53 1.72 -20.06
CA LEU A 166 14.38 1.05 -21.04
C LEU A 166 13.56 0.13 -21.96
N ILE A 167 12.72 -0.75 -21.39
CA ILE A 167 11.88 -1.65 -22.18
C ILE A 167 10.87 -0.85 -23.02
N GLY A 168 10.25 0.19 -22.43
CA GLY A 168 9.28 1.03 -23.14
C GLY A 168 9.90 1.81 -24.30
N TRP A 169 11.17 2.23 -24.16
CA TRP A 169 11.90 2.89 -25.23
C TRP A 169 12.29 1.92 -26.35
N MET A 170 12.74 0.71 -26.00
CA MET A 170 13.15 -0.29 -26.99
C MET A 170 11.95 -0.96 -27.69
N LYS A 171 10.75 -0.89 -27.11
CA LYS A 171 9.51 -1.51 -27.62
C LYS A 171 9.64 -3.01 -27.92
N LEU A 172 10.53 -3.69 -27.20
CA LEU A 172 10.94 -5.06 -27.52
C LEU A 172 9.91 -6.12 -27.11
N ILE A 173 9.21 -5.92 -25.98
CA ILE A 173 8.37 -6.94 -25.35
C ILE A 173 7.13 -6.27 -24.74
N PRO A 174 5.92 -6.85 -24.92
CA PRO A 174 4.73 -6.41 -24.19
C PRO A 174 4.90 -6.58 -22.68
N GLY A 175 4.16 -5.80 -21.89
CA GLY A 175 4.23 -5.89 -20.42
C GLY A 175 5.54 -5.39 -19.80
N GLY A 176 6.27 -4.50 -20.48
CA GLY A 176 7.50 -3.90 -19.94
C GLY A 176 7.34 -3.30 -18.54
N LEU A 177 6.16 -2.73 -18.24
CA LEU A 177 5.79 -2.25 -16.91
C LEU A 177 5.75 -3.34 -15.82
N ILE A 178 5.33 -4.56 -16.17
CA ILE A 178 5.29 -5.72 -15.27
C ILE A 178 6.70 -6.24 -15.06
N ILE A 179 7.48 -6.38 -16.13
CA ILE A 179 8.86 -6.86 -16.07
C ILE A 179 9.72 -5.94 -15.18
N GLY A 180 9.67 -4.63 -15.38
CA GLY A 180 10.43 -3.73 -14.50
C GLY A 180 9.92 -3.75 -13.06
N THR A 181 8.63 -3.95 -12.83
CA THR A 181 8.10 -4.19 -11.47
C THR A 181 8.71 -5.44 -10.83
N LEU A 182 8.80 -6.56 -11.56
CA LEU A 182 9.43 -7.80 -11.08
C LEU A 182 10.92 -7.61 -10.81
N VAL A 183 11.64 -6.92 -11.69
CA VAL A 183 13.06 -6.59 -11.49
C VAL A 183 13.23 -5.78 -10.20
N GLY A 184 12.40 -4.77 -9.98
CA GLY A 184 12.40 -4.00 -8.75
C GLY A 184 12.11 -4.84 -7.51
N GLN A 185 11.09 -5.70 -7.57
CA GLN A 185 10.76 -6.63 -6.48
C GLN A 185 11.92 -7.59 -6.18
N PHE A 186 12.57 -8.11 -7.22
CA PHE A 186 13.74 -8.99 -7.10
C PHE A 186 14.91 -8.28 -6.42
N ILE A 187 15.27 -7.08 -6.90
CA ILE A 187 16.31 -6.25 -6.27
C ILE A 187 15.96 -5.99 -4.80
N ALA A 188 14.71 -5.69 -4.49
CA ALA A 188 14.27 -5.44 -3.12
C ALA A 188 14.47 -6.67 -2.21
N ALA A 189 14.02 -7.83 -2.68
CA ALA A 189 14.14 -9.09 -1.96
C ALA A 189 15.62 -9.46 -1.74
N VAL A 190 16.45 -9.36 -2.77
CA VAL A 190 17.87 -9.72 -2.72
C VAL A 190 18.65 -8.79 -1.79
N VAL A 191 18.55 -7.47 -1.98
CA VAL A 191 19.31 -6.49 -1.20
C VAL A 191 19.00 -6.61 0.29
N LEU A 192 17.71 -6.76 0.64
CA LEU A 192 17.29 -6.81 2.03
C LEU A 192 17.65 -8.14 2.67
N THR A 193 17.41 -9.26 1.98
CA THR A 193 17.73 -10.61 2.49
C THR A 193 19.24 -10.76 2.69
N LEU A 194 20.06 -10.42 1.69
CA LEU A 194 21.52 -10.51 1.81
C LEU A 194 22.07 -9.53 2.86
N GLY A 195 21.46 -8.35 3.00
CA GLY A 195 21.86 -7.38 4.01
C GLY A 195 21.59 -7.84 5.45
N SER A 196 20.63 -8.73 5.67
CA SER A 196 20.31 -9.30 6.99
C SER A 196 20.76 -10.75 7.19
N ILE A 197 21.29 -11.42 6.16
CA ILE A 197 21.58 -12.86 6.19
C ILE A 197 22.62 -13.23 7.25
N LYS A 198 23.63 -12.37 7.48
CA LYS A 198 24.67 -12.63 8.47
C LYS A 198 24.10 -12.73 9.88
N GLU A 199 23.13 -11.89 10.23
CA GLU A 199 22.47 -11.93 11.54
C GLU A 199 21.57 -13.16 11.67
N LEU A 200 20.88 -13.53 10.58
CA LEU A 200 20.05 -14.74 10.53
C LEU A 200 20.88 -16.02 10.74
N LEU A 201 22.06 -16.09 10.14
CA LEU A 201 22.95 -17.26 10.20
C LEU A 201 23.71 -17.41 11.52
N LYS A 202 23.74 -16.39 12.38
CA LYS A 202 24.36 -16.50 13.72
C LYS A 202 23.66 -17.52 14.61
N GLU A 203 22.35 -17.70 14.41
CA GLU A 203 21.53 -18.53 15.28
C GLU A 203 20.42 -19.20 14.46
N ILE A 204 20.77 -20.31 13.81
CA ILE A 204 19.84 -21.07 12.97
C ILE A 204 18.88 -21.85 13.89
N PRO A 205 17.56 -21.66 13.76
CA PRO A 205 16.59 -22.33 14.60
C PRO A 205 16.46 -23.82 14.24
N SER A 206 16.22 -24.66 15.24
CA SER A 206 15.93 -26.08 15.04
C SER A 206 14.50 -26.31 14.57
N SER A 207 14.20 -27.50 14.04
CA SER A 207 12.82 -27.88 13.69
C SER A 207 11.86 -27.83 14.89
N LYS A 208 12.38 -28.04 16.11
CA LYS A 208 11.57 -27.92 17.35
C LYS A 208 11.20 -26.47 17.62
N ASP A 209 12.11 -25.53 17.38
CA ASP A 209 11.85 -24.10 17.53
C ASP A 209 10.81 -23.62 16.51
N MET A 210 10.92 -24.07 15.26
CA MET A 210 9.92 -23.79 14.21
C MET A 210 8.53 -24.33 14.58
N LEU A 211 8.46 -25.58 15.07
CA LEU A 211 7.20 -26.17 15.53
C LEU A 211 6.61 -25.43 16.75
N SER A 212 7.48 -24.98 17.66
CA SER A 212 7.10 -24.21 18.85
C SER A 212 6.44 -22.90 18.46
N VAL A 213 7.07 -22.11 17.56
CA VAL A 213 6.50 -20.83 17.13
C VAL A 213 5.22 -21.01 16.31
N LEU A 214 5.07 -22.09 15.53
CA LEU A 214 3.80 -22.40 14.86
C LEU A 214 2.64 -22.60 15.84
N LYS A 215 2.91 -23.26 16.98
CA LYS A 215 1.90 -23.46 18.03
C LYS A 215 1.62 -22.19 18.80
N GLU A 216 2.66 -21.45 19.17
CA GLU A 216 2.58 -20.20 19.95
C GLU A 216 1.86 -19.09 19.16
N TYR A 217 2.12 -18.97 17.85
CA TYR A 217 1.60 -17.89 17.00
C TYR A 217 0.50 -18.35 16.01
N LYS A 218 -0.18 -19.46 16.29
CA LYS A 218 -1.23 -20.06 15.42
C LYS A 218 -2.40 -19.12 15.06
N ASP A 219 -2.63 -18.10 15.88
CA ASP A 219 -3.73 -17.16 15.71
C ASP A 219 -3.46 -16.09 14.62
N PHE A 220 -2.22 -15.90 14.19
CA PHE A 220 -1.83 -14.89 13.21
C PHE A 220 -2.48 -15.11 11.82
N PRO A 221 -2.37 -16.30 11.21
CA PRO A 221 -3.03 -16.58 9.93
C PRO A 221 -4.55 -16.34 9.98
N LEU A 222 -5.20 -16.79 11.07
CA LEU A 222 -6.66 -16.79 11.18
C LEU A 222 -7.25 -15.42 11.54
N LYS A 223 -6.67 -14.71 12.53
CA LYS A 223 -7.24 -13.46 13.05
C LYS A 223 -6.72 -12.23 12.31
N ASN A 224 -5.41 -12.17 12.06
CA ASN A 224 -4.81 -11.01 11.40
C ASN A 224 -4.95 -11.08 9.88
N GLY A 225 -4.81 -12.27 9.29
CA GLY A 225 -4.91 -12.49 7.85
C GLY A 225 -6.26 -12.06 7.30
N VAL A 226 -7.36 -12.48 7.93
CA VAL A 226 -8.73 -12.22 7.45
C VAL A 226 -9.05 -10.71 7.44
N SER A 227 -8.78 -10.00 8.53
CA SER A 227 -9.10 -8.57 8.62
C SER A 227 -8.37 -7.74 7.56
N ILE A 228 -7.11 -8.08 7.28
CA ILE A 228 -6.28 -7.31 6.36
C ILE A 228 -6.57 -7.71 4.91
N PHE A 229 -6.90 -8.99 4.67
CA PHE A 229 -7.39 -9.44 3.38
C PHE A 229 -8.64 -8.67 2.94
N PHE A 230 -9.65 -8.55 3.81
CA PHE A 230 -10.85 -7.76 3.50
C PHE A 230 -10.56 -6.26 3.33
N ASN A 231 -9.65 -5.69 4.12
CA ASN A 231 -9.21 -4.30 3.93
C ASN A 231 -8.56 -4.08 2.55
N LEU A 232 -7.77 -5.04 2.07
CA LEU A 232 -7.14 -4.96 0.75
C LEU A 232 -8.15 -5.13 -0.37
N LEU A 233 -9.08 -6.07 -0.24
CA LEU A 233 -10.21 -6.17 -1.16
C LEU A 233 -10.95 -4.83 -1.25
N ALA A 234 -11.11 -4.08 -0.15
CA ALA A 234 -11.78 -2.78 -0.17
C ALA A 234 -11.08 -1.73 -1.02
N ASN A 235 -9.75 -1.76 -1.00
CA ASN A 235 -8.96 -0.74 -1.67
C ASN A 235 -8.63 -1.14 -3.12
N GLN A 236 -8.57 -2.43 -3.43
CA GLN A 236 -8.06 -2.92 -4.70
C GLN A 236 -9.15 -3.57 -5.58
N LEU A 237 -10.21 -4.11 -5.00
CA LEU A 237 -11.28 -4.72 -5.79
C LEU A 237 -12.05 -3.71 -6.68
N PRO A 238 -12.25 -2.42 -6.29
CA PRO A 238 -12.96 -1.48 -7.15
C PRO A 238 -12.33 -1.34 -8.55
N ILE A 239 -11.00 -1.27 -8.66
CA ILE A 239 -10.34 -1.12 -9.96
C ILE A 239 -10.51 -2.36 -10.85
N LEU A 240 -10.49 -3.57 -10.26
CA LEU A 240 -10.82 -4.81 -10.99
C LEU A 240 -12.28 -4.82 -11.44
N LEU A 241 -13.20 -4.39 -10.57
CA LEU A 241 -14.63 -4.41 -10.85
C LEU A 241 -15.00 -3.43 -11.97
N ILE A 242 -14.36 -2.26 -12.01
CA ILE A 242 -14.51 -1.30 -13.11
C ILE A 242 -14.06 -1.94 -14.43
N GLY A 243 -12.89 -2.56 -14.46
CA GLY A 243 -12.39 -3.26 -15.65
C GLY A 243 -13.34 -4.35 -16.13
N TYR A 244 -13.81 -5.20 -15.21
CA TYR A 244 -14.70 -6.32 -15.52
C TYR A 244 -16.08 -5.87 -16.03
N LEU A 245 -16.71 -4.90 -15.35
CA LEU A 245 -18.08 -4.48 -15.67
C LEU A 245 -18.14 -3.63 -16.93
N PHE A 246 -17.23 -2.67 -17.07
CA PHE A 246 -17.24 -1.73 -18.20
C PHE A 246 -16.47 -2.23 -19.42
N GLN A 247 -15.66 -3.30 -19.28
CA GLN A 247 -14.89 -3.90 -20.38
C GLN A 247 -14.07 -2.86 -21.18
N ASN A 248 -13.53 -1.87 -20.45
CA ASN A 248 -12.75 -0.78 -21.02
C ASN A 248 -11.46 -0.60 -20.25
N ASN A 249 -10.36 -1.07 -20.83
CA ASN A 249 -9.04 -1.00 -20.21
C ASN A 249 -8.50 0.43 -20.16
N ASP A 250 -8.83 1.32 -21.11
CA ASP A 250 -8.36 2.70 -21.06
C ASP A 250 -8.89 3.42 -19.81
N VAL A 251 -10.16 3.18 -19.44
CA VAL A 251 -10.75 3.70 -18.20
C VAL A 251 -9.96 3.25 -16.97
N VAL A 252 -9.57 1.97 -16.92
CA VAL A 252 -8.76 1.42 -15.83
C VAL A 252 -7.35 2.02 -15.84
N GLY A 253 -6.73 2.18 -17.01
CA GLY A 253 -5.43 2.80 -17.17
C GLY A 253 -5.39 4.25 -16.69
N TRP A 254 -6.37 5.04 -17.13
CA TRP A 254 -6.53 6.43 -16.69
C TRP A 254 -6.76 6.51 -15.19
N TYR A 255 -7.60 5.64 -14.63
CA TYR A 255 -7.87 5.58 -13.20
C TYR A 255 -6.65 5.13 -12.39
N ALA A 256 -5.86 4.18 -12.90
CA ALA A 256 -4.62 3.72 -12.27
C ALA A 256 -3.60 4.86 -12.12
N LEU A 257 -3.49 5.74 -13.13
CA LEU A 257 -2.64 6.93 -13.03
C LEU A 257 -3.15 7.90 -11.94
N VAL A 258 -4.47 8.11 -11.83
CA VAL A 258 -5.07 8.91 -10.74
C VAL A 258 -4.73 8.33 -9.38
N LEU A 259 -4.94 7.03 -9.19
CA LEU A 259 -4.60 6.35 -7.93
C LEU A 259 -3.13 6.52 -7.59
N ARG A 260 -2.23 6.42 -8.58
CA ARG A 260 -0.79 6.62 -8.38
C ARG A 260 -0.46 8.03 -7.90
N VAL A 261 -1.03 9.05 -8.53
CA VAL A 261 -0.80 10.46 -8.16
C VAL A 261 -1.41 10.80 -6.81
N LEU A 262 -2.68 10.43 -6.58
CA LEU A 262 -3.41 10.80 -5.36
C LEU A 262 -2.94 10.02 -4.11
N ASN A 263 -2.42 8.80 -4.25
CA ASN A 263 -1.88 8.03 -3.13
C ASN A 263 -0.45 8.42 -2.72
N LEU A 264 0.29 9.17 -3.54
CA LEU A 264 1.65 9.61 -3.23
C LEU A 264 1.78 10.31 -1.86
N PRO A 265 0.99 11.36 -1.54
CA PRO A 265 1.10 12.04 -0.25
C PRO A 265 0.71 11.10 0.92
N LEU A 266 -0.29 10.25 0.73
CA LEU A 266 -0.71 9.25 1.72
C LEU A 266 0.41 8.27 2.08
N MET A 267 1.12 7.76 1.08
CA MET A 267 2.16 6.75 1.27
C MET A 267 3.46 7.30 1.86
N THR A 268 3.76 8.58 1.62
CA THR A 268 4.99 9.24 2.06
C THR A 268 4.78 9.97 3.39
N ILE A 269 3.98 11.02 3.38
CA ILE A 269 3.72 11.90 4.53
C ILE A 269 2.77 11.18 5.50
N GLY A 270 1.70 10.56 5.00
CA GLY A 270 0.69 9.94 5.85
C GLY A 270 1.24 8.85 6.78
N LYS A 271 2.10 7.96 6.28
CA LYS A 271 2.76 6.93 7.12
C LYS A 271 3.64 7.52 8.21
N SER A 272 4.44 8.52 7.85
CA SER A 272 5.34 9.22 8.76
C SER A 272 4.58 9.88 9.91
N VAL A 273 3.51 10.59 9.54
CA VAL A 273 2.63 11.27 10.50
C VAL A 273 1.90 10.26 11.36
N SER A 274 1.40 9.16 10.78
CA SER A 274 0.72 8.10 11.53
C SER A 274 1.59 7.52 12.63
N GLN A 275 2.88 7.29 12.37
CA GLN A 275 3.80 6.72 13.35
C GLN A 275 4.08 7.70 14.50
N VAL A 276 4.35 8.98 14.18
CA VAL A 276 4.61 10.02 15.18
C VAL A 276 3.35 10.31 16.00
N PHE A 277 2.19 10.38 15.34
CA PHE A 277 0.91 10.60 15.98
C PHE A 277 0.61 9.47 16.98
N TYR A 278 0.73 8.21 16.56
CA TYR A 278 0.56 7.05 17.43
C TYR A 278 1.54 7.04 18.62
N GLN A 279 2.79 7.44 18.41
CA GLN A 279 3.76 7.55 19.48
C GLN A 279 3.34 8.62 20.50
N GLN A 280 2.93 9.81 20.04
CA GLN A 280 2.53 10.91 20.90
C GLN A 280 1.24 10.62 21.67
N THR A 281 0.29 9.89 21.07
CA THR A 281 -0.94 9.49 21.77
C THR A 281 -0.69 8.46 22.88
N ASN A 282 0.30 7.57 22.73
CA ASN A 282 0.54 6.51 23.71
C ASN A 282 1.63 6.82 24.76
N GLN A 283 2.61 7.66 24.45
CA GLN A 283 3.76 7.91 25.35
C GLN A 283 3.69 9.24 26.08
N ASN A 284 2.89 10.18 25.60
CA ASN A 284 2.92 11.55 26.08
C ASN A 284 1.73 11.83 27.00
N GLU A 285 1.85 11.43 28.27
CA GLU A 285 0.79 11.55 29.27
C GLU A 285 0.31 13.00 29.45
N LYS A 286 1.22 13.97 29.31
CA LYS A 286 0.96 15.40 29.54
C LYS A 286 0.27 16.15 28.40
N SER A 287 0.11 15.55 27.21
CA SER A 287 -0.49 16.26 26.07
C SER A 287 -1.97 15.93 25.88
N SER A 288 -2.80 16.96 25.68
CA SER A 288 -4.20 16.81 25.25
C SER A 288 -4.25 16.18 23.87
N HIS A 289 -4.91 15.03 23.77
CA HIS A 289 -5.15 14.31 22.54
C HIS A 289 -6.04 15.12 21.58
N ARG A 290 -7.02 15.86 22.10
CA ARG A 290 -7.85 16.75 21.28
C ARG A 290 -7.02 17.82 20.59
N ASN A 291 -6.16 18.50 21.34
CA ASN A 291 -5.28 19.54 20.77
C ASN A 291 -4.30 18.94 19.76
N LEU A 292 -3.75 17.76 20.04
CA LEU A 292 -2.89 17.05 19.11
C LEU A 292 -3.63 16.71 17.80
N PHE A 293 -4.84 16.15 17.88
CA PHE A 293 -5.69 15.81 16.73
C PHE A 293 -6.03 17.05 15.89
N VAL A 294 -6.50 18.13 16.52
CA VAL A 294 -6.87 19.36 15.80
C VAL A 294 -5.63 20.00 15.15
N LYS A 295 -4.50 20.09 15.86
CA LYS A 295 -3.27 20.68 15.33
C LYS A 295 -2.73 19.88 14.14
N THR A 296 -2.71 18.55 14.26
CA THR A 296 -2.28 17.65 13.18
C THR A 296 -3.22 17.75 11.98
N SER A 297 -4.53 17.73 12.21
CA SER A 297 -5.53 17.86 11.14
C SER A 297 -5.39 19.17 10.37
N LYS A 298 -5.22 20.30 11.08
CA LYS A 298 -5.00 21.61 10.46
C LYS A 298 -3.71 21.63 9.64
N ALA A 299 -2.61 21.11 10.17
CA ALA A 299 -1.33 21.06 9.47
C ALA A 299 -1.41 20.22 8.18
N LEU A 300 -2.02 19.03 8.24
CA LEU A 300 -2.23 18.17 7.07
C LEU A 300 -3.15 18.81 6.03
N PHE A 301 -4.22 19.50 6.48
CA PHE A 301 -5.14 20.19 5.58
C PHE A 301 -4.45 21.34 4.84
N VAL A 302 -3.70 22.19 5.56
CA VAL A 302 -2.92 23.28 4.95
C VAL A 302 -1.88 22.73 3.96
N LEU A 303 -1.22 21.63 4.30
CA LEU A 303 -0.21 21.00 3.45
C LEU A 303 -0.78 20.51 2.11
N ILE A 304 -1.97 19.89 2.12
CA ILE A 304 -2.59 19.34 0.90
C ILE A 304 -3.42 20.37 0.13
N LEU A 305 -3.74 21.52 0.74
CA LEU A 305 -4.64 22.52 0.18
C LEU A 305 -4.17 23.01 -1.19
N ILE A 306 -2.89 23.38 -1.33
CA ILE A 306 -2.34 23.89 -2.59
C ILE A 306 -2.40 22.81 -3.69
N PRO A 307 -1.84 21.59 -3.51
CA PRO A 307 -1.97 20.51 -4.49
C PRO A 307 -3.42 20.18 -4.84
N ALA A 308 -4.33 20.19 -3.85
CA ALA A 308 -5.73 19.87 -4.06
C ALA A 308 -6.45 20.93 -4.89
N LEU A 309 -6.25 22.21 -4.61
CA LEU A 309 -6.84 23.30 -5.40
C LEU A 309 -6.29 23.31 -6.84
N THR A 310 -4.99 23.07 -7.01
CA THR A 310 -4.39 22.94 -8.34
C THR A 310 -5.03 21.80 -9.14
N LEU A 311 -5.23 20.63 -8.53
CA LEU A 311 -5.90 19.51 -9.19
C LEU A 311 -7.38 19.77 -9.43
N LEU A 312 -8.07 20.44 -8.50
CA LEU A 312 -9.49 20.76 -8.62
C LEU A 312 -9.77 21.72 -9.79
N PHE A 313 -8.94 22.74 -9.99
CA PHE A 313 -9.17 23.75 -11.03
C PHE A 313 -8.43 23.49 -12.35
N ALA A 314 -7.29 22.80 -12.30
CA ALA A 314 -6.42 22.61 -13.46
C ALA A 314 -6.08 21.14 -13.73
N GLY A 315 -6.80 20.16 -13.14
CA GLY A 315 -6.53 18.74 -13.29
C GLY A 315 -6.35 18.28 -14.75
N PRO A 316 -7.34 18.49 -15.65
CA PRO A 316 -7.26 18.09 -17.06
C PRO A 316 -6.07 18.71 -17.79
N GLN A 317 -5.83 20.02 -17.60
CA GLN A 317 -4.72 20.74 -18.23
C GLN A 317 -3.37 20.27 -17.69
N LEU A 318 -3.26 20.08 -16.37
CA LEU A 318 -2.05 19.62 -15.70
C LEU A 318 -1.67 18.22 -16.15
N PHE A 319 -2.64 17.29 -16.17
CA PHE A 319 -2.40 15.93 -16.64
C PHE A 319 -2.07 15.90 -18.14
N GLY A 320 -2.79 16.67 -18.96
CA GLY A 320 -2.51 16.82 -20.38
C GLY A 320 -1.12 17.37 -20.69
N PHE A 321 -0.68 18.36 -19.91
CA PHE A 321 0.64 18.98 -20.03
C PHE A 321 1.76 18.03 -19.58
N ILE A 322 1.65 17.49 -18.36
CA ILE A 322 2.68 16.64 -17.75
C ILE A 322 2.75 15.28 -18.46
N PHE A 323 1.64 14.54 -18.46
CA PHE A 323 1.62 13.15 -18.89
C PHE A 323 1.34 12.98 -20.39
N GLY A 324 0.68 13.96 -21.01
CA GLY A 324 0.35 13.99 -22.45
C GLY A 324 -1.15 14.03 -22.71
N LYS A 325 -1.54 14.35 -23.96
CA LYS A 325 -2.95 14.59 -24.34
C LYS A 325 -3.88 13.41 -24.03
N THR A 326 -3.41 12.18 -24.17
CA THR A 326 -4.19 10.95 -23.84
C THR A 326 -4.60 10.88 -22.36
N TRP A 327 -3.89 11.59 -21.47
CA TRP A 327 -4.09 11.53 -20.02
C TRP A 327 -4.94 12.68 -19.47
N VAL A 328 -5.50 13.55 -20.34
CA VAL A 328 -6.44 14.60 -19.94
C VAL A 328 -7.63 14.01 -19.17
N ILE A 329 -8.09 12.81 -19.57
CA ILE A 329 -9.19 12.08 -18.92
C ILE A 329 -8.85 11.72 -17.47
N SER A 330 -7.61 11.30 -17.18
CA SER A 330 -7.15 11.11 -15.79
C SER A 330 -7.24 12.41 -14.98
N GLY A 331 -7.07 13.58 -15.61
CA GLY A 331 -7.24 14.87 -14.95
C GLY A 331 -8.68 15.14 -14.53
N TYR A 332 -9.66 14.78 -15.36
CA TYR A 332 -11.09 14.84 -14.98
C TYR A 332 -11.40 13.88 -13.84
N TYR A 333 -10.88 12.66 -13.88
CA TYR A 333 -11.04 11.70 -12.77
C TYR A 333 -10.39 12.23 -11.49
N ALA A 334 -9.21 12.84 -11.57
CA ALA A 334 -8.56 13.44 -10.41
C ALA A 334 -9.41 14.56 -9.79
N GLN A 335 -10.11 15.37 -10.60
CA GLN A 335 -11.06 16.38 -10.10
C GLN A 335 -12.22 15.75 -9.33
N ILE A 336 -12.78 14.64 -9.81
CA ILE A 336 -13.86 13.91 -9.11
C ILE A 336 -13.39 13.42 -7.73
N PHE A 337 -12.19 12.84 -7.66
CA PHE A 337 -11.69 12.20 -6.45
C PHE A 337 -11.02 13.15 -5.44
N ILE A 338 -10.58 14.34 -5.84
CA ILE A 338 -9.67 15.16 -5.01
C ILE A 338 -10.25 15.54 -3.64
N LEU A 339 -11.54 15.88 -3.56
CA LEU A 339 -12.16 16.28 -2.29
C LEU A 339 -12.21 15.13 -1.29
N PHE A 340 -12.53 13.92 -1.76
CA PHE A 340 -12.45 12.70 -0.96
C PHE A 340 -11.00 12.46 -0.51
N TYR A 341 -10.04 12.56 -1.43
CA TYR A 341 -8.63 12.31 -1.11
C TYR A 341 -8.03 13.32 -0.14
N VAL A 342 -8.50 14.57 -0.11
CA VAL A 342 -8.13 15.56 0.92
C VAL A 342 -8.53 15.07 2.30
N LEU A 343 -9.79 14.65 2.50
CA LEU A 343 -10.23 14.13 3.80
C LEU A 343 -9.52 12.84 4.17
N ARG A 344 -9.29 11.96 3.19
CA ARG A 344 -8.51 10.73 3.37
C ARG A 344 -7.10 11.05 3.88
N PHE A 345 -6.42 12.01 3.24
CA PHE A 345 -5.08 12.43 3.63
C PHE A 345 -5.02 13.03 5.03
N VAL A 346 -6.02 13.83 5.42
CA VAL A 346 -6.07 14.45 6.74
C VAL A 346 -6.35 13.42 7.83
N PHE A 347 -7.34 12.54 7.65
CA PHE A 347 -7.83 11.69 8.75
C PHE A 347 -7.24 10.29 8.78
N SER A 348 -6.77 9.71 7.67
CA SER A 348 -6.23 8.34 7.69
C SER A 348 -4.97 8.18 8.57
N PRO A 349 -4.01 9.13 8.63
CA PRO A 349 -2.86 8.99 9.53
C PRO A 349 -3.24 8.99 11.01
N GLN A 350 -4.37 9.60 11.34
CA GLN A 350 -4.86 9.78 12.70
C GLN A 350 -5.81 8.65 13.13
N SER A 351 -6.12 7.69 12.24
CA SER A 351 -6.99 6.55 12.57
C SER A 351 -6.40 5.64 13.67
N THR A 352 -5.09 5.71 13.89
CA THR A 352 -4.37 5.05 14.98
C THR A 352 -4.90 5.43 16.37
N LEU A 353 -5.63 6.54 16.49
CA LEU A 353 -6.36 6.92 17.70
C LEU A 353 -7.44 5.90 18.09
N LEU A 354 -8.05 5.22 17.12
CA LEU A 354 -9.02 4.14 17.39
C LEU A 354 -8.32 2.96 18.05
N ILE A 355 -7.09 2.66 17.63
CA ILE A 355 -6.28 1.60 18.22
C ILE A 355 -5.88 1.98 19.64
N SER A 356 -5.36 3.20 19.85
CA SER A 356 -4.93 3.66 21.19
C SER A 356 -6.09 3.79 22.19
N SER A 357 -7.30 4.04 21.71
CA SER A 357 -8.53 4.06 22.54
C SER A 357 -9.21 2.70 22.69
N GLY A 358 -8.62 1.61 22.19
CA GLY A 358 -9.20 0.26 22.27
C GLY A 358 -10.45 0.04 21.39
N ARG A 359 -10.75 0.96 20.45
CA ARG A 359 -11.94 0.97 19.59
C ARG A 359 -11.76 0.17 18.30
N LEU A 360 -11.18 -1.02 18.41
CA LEU A 360 -10.93 -1.91 17.28
C LEU A 360 -12.21 -2.30 16.52
N LYS A 361 -13.36 -2.40 17.23
CA LYS A 361 -14.67 -2.64 16.60
C LYS A 361 -15.09 -1.51 15.67
N THR A 362 -14.84 -0.25 16.06
CA THR A 362 -15.17 0.92 15.23
C THR A 362 -14.31 0.96 13.98
N GLU A 363 -13.02 0.64 14.10
CA GLU A 363 -12.11 0.52 12.95
C GLU A 363 -12.56 -0.59 11.98
N LEU A 364 -12.95 -1.75 12.49
CA LEU A 364 -13.46 -2.85 11.67
C LEU A 364 -14.75 -2.46 10.92
N VAL A 365 -15.71 -1.86 11.63
CA VAL A 365 -16.98 -1.40 11.02
C VAL A 365 -16.72 -0.33 9.96
N PHE A 366 -15.79 0.60 10.21
CA PHE A 366 -15.39 1.59 9.20
C PHE A 366 -14.83 0.92 7.94
N ASN A 367 -13.91 -0.03 8.09
CA ASN A 367 -13.29 -0.71 6.95
C ASN A 367 -14.31 -1.54 6.15
N LEU A 368 -15.19 -2.28 6.83
CA LEU A 368 -16.22 -3.09 6.18
C LEU A 368 -17.27 -2.20 5.50
N SER A 369 -17.78 -1.17 6.16
CA SER A 369 -18.73 -0.24 5.52
C SER A 369 -18.11 0.44 4.31
N PHE A 370 -16.88 0.95 4.43
CA PHE A 370 -16.16 1.56 3.32
C PHE A 370 -16.01 0.57 2.14
N PHE A 371 -15.64 -0.69 2.39
CA PHE A 371 -15.64 -1.76 1.38
C PHE A 371 -16.99 -1.84 0.66
N PHE A 372 -18.07 -2.05 1.40
CA PHE A 372 -19.40 -2.26 0.82
C PHE A 372 -19.87 -1.07 0.00
N PHE A 373 -19.67 0.16 0.50
CA PHE A 373 -20.07 1.36 -0.22
C PHE A 373 -19.24 1.62 -1.48
N GLN A 374 -17.94 1.30 -1.48
CA GLN A 374 -17.12 1.41 -2.69
C GLN A 374 -17.55 0.41 -3.76
N ILE A 375 -17.81 -0.85 -3.38
CA ILE A 375 -18.31 -1.87 -4.33
C ILE A 375 -19.71 -1.51 -4.84
N LEU A 376 -20.61 -1.08 -3.95
CA LEU A 376 -21.95 -0.67 -4.33
C LEU A 376 -21.93 0.54 -5.28
N SER A 377 -21.02 1.49 -5.06
CA SER A 377 -20.85 2.66 -5.93
C SER A 377 -20.52 2.25 -7.36
N VAL A 378 -19.63 1.28 -7.55
CA VAL A 378 -19.28 0.74 -8.88
C VAL A 378 -20.47 0.00 -9.51
N ILE A 379 -21.18 -0.84 -8.73
CA ILE A 379 -22.33 -1.60 -9.25
C ILE A 379 -23.47 -0.67 -9.66
N VAL A 380 -23.76 0.37 -8.87
CA VAL A 380 -24.81 1.35 -9.17
C VAL A 380 -24.42 2.18 -10.39
N GLY A 381 -23.18 2.66 -10.47
CA GLY A 381 -22.71 3.38 -11.65
C GLY A 381 -22.78 2.53 -12.93
N TYR A 382 -22.40 1.26 -12.85
CA TYR A 382 -22.56 0.31 -13.97
C TYR A 382 -24.02 0.17 -14.42
N LYS A 383 -24.97 0.04 -13.48
CA LYS A 383 -26.40 -0.02 -13.80
C LYS A 383 -26.93 1.28 -14.44
N MET A 384 -26.28 2.42 -14.18
CA MET A 384 -26.59 3.69 -14.85
C MET A 384 -25.96 3.84 -16.23
N GLY A 385 -25.11 2.88 -16.64
CA GLY A 385 -24.54 2.79 -17.99
C GLY A 385 -23.24 3.57 -18.20
N ASP A 386 -22.73 4.28 -17.18
CA ASP A 386 -21.51 5.09 -17.30
C ASP A 386 -20.57 4.89 -16.10
N TYR A 387 -19.27 4.72 -16.37
CA TYR A 387 -18.23 4.59 -15.36
C TYR A 387 -18.02 5.90 -14.60
N GLU A 388 -18.35 7.05 -15.17
CA GLU A 388 -18.26 8.34 -14.49
C GLU A 388 -19.16 8.38 -13.25
N TYR A 389 -20.38 7.83 -13.34
CA TYR A 389 -21.26 7.68 -12.18
C TYR A 389 -20.64 6.80 -11.09
N SER A 390 -19.92 5.73 -11.48
CA SER A 390 -19.18 4.90 -10.52
C SER A 390 -18.15 5.74 -9.76
N PHE A 391 -17.38 6.57 -10.47
CA PHE A 391 -16.37 7.44 -9.85
C PHE A 391 -16.99 8.52 -8.96
N ILE A 392 -18.07 9.15 -9.40
CA ILE A 392 -18.79 10.15 -8.61
C ILE A 392 -19.32 9.51 -7.32
N PHE A 393 -19.98 8.36 -7.39
CA PHE A 393 -20.48 7.68 -6.19
C PHE A 393 -19.35 7.20 -5.28
N MET A 394 -18.25 6.68 -5.83
CA MET A 394 -17.06 6.30 -5.05
C MET A 394 -16.47 7.52 -4.32
N ALA A 395 -16.36 8.67 -4.99
CA ALA A 395 -15.86 9.89 -4.40
C ALA A 395 -16.80 10.45 -3.34
N VAL A 396 -18.12 10.51 -3.60
CA VAL A 396 -19.12 10.99 -2.64
C VAL A 396 -19.17 10.08 -1.40
N THR A 397 -19.28 8.76 -1.59
CA THR A 397 -19.30 7.82 -0.47
C THR A 397 -18.00 7.87 0.30
N GLY A 398 -16.84 7.95 -0.38
CA GLY A 398 -15.54 8.09 0.26
C GLY A 398 -15.40 9.39 1.05
N PHE A 399 -15.84 10.51 0.49
CA PHE A 399 -15.87 11.81 1.18
C PHE A 399 -16.69 11.72 2.47
N LEU A 400 -17.92 11.19 2.40
CA LEU A 400 -18.79 11.02 3.57
C LEU A 400 -18.16 10.11 4.62
N HIS A 401 -17.55 8.99 4.22
CA HIS A 401 -16.90 8.07 5.16
C HIS A 401 -15.76 8.74 5.91
N PHE A 402 -14.86 9.45 5.23
CA PHE A 402 -13.74 10.11 5.89
C PHE A 402 -14.15 11.33 6.70
N LEU A 403 -15.25 12.00 6.32
CA LEU A 403 -15.87 13.04 7.16
C LEU A 403 -16.42 12.45 8.47
N ILE A 404 -17.12 11.30 8.39
CA ILE A 404 -17.62 10.57 9.56
C ILE A 404 -16.46 10.10 10.43
N LEU A 405 -15.41 9.53 9.82
CA LEU A 405 -14.19 9.12 10.54
C LEU A 405 -13.58 10.32 11.29
N GLY A 406 -13.44 11.48 10.64
CA GLY A 406 -12.94 12.70 11.29
C GLY A 406 -13.75 13.09 12.53
N LYS A 407 -15.09 12.99 12.47
CA LYS A 407 -15.98 13.24 13.63
C LYS A 407 -15.79 12.20 14.74
N ILE A 408 -15.66 10.92 14.38
CA ILE A 408 -15.41 9.83 15.33
C ILE A 408 -14.07 10.05 16.04
N LEU A 409 -13.00 10.33 15.28
CA LEU A 409 -11.67 10.56 15.83
C LEU A 409 -11.64 11.77 16.77
N LEU A 410 -12.33 12.87 16.42
CA LEU A 410 -12.46 14.01 17.32
C LEU A 410 -13.12 13.62 18.64
N ARG A 411 -14.24 12.89 18.59
CA ARG A 411 -14.92 12.40 19.81
C ARG A 411 -14.02 11.47 20.64
N CYS A 412 -13.30 10.55 20.00
CA CYS A 412 -12.32 9.70 20.68
C CYS A 412 -11.23 10.51 21.37
N SER A 413 -10.72 11.55 20.72
CA SER A 413 -9.66 12.39 21.30
C SER A 413 -10.14 13.15 22.54
N ILE A 414 -11.39 13.62 22.54
CA ILE A 414 -12.00 14.29 23.69
C ILE A 414 -12.20 13.29 24.84
N GLN A 415 -12.68 12.09 24.54
CA GLN A 415 -12.92 11.07 25.55
C GLN A 415 -11.63 10.62 26.24
N LEU A 416 -10.54 10.42 25.49
CA LEU A 416 -9.23 10.09 26.06
C LEU A 416 -8.68 11.21 26.96
N ASP A 417 -9.00 12.48 26.67
CA ASP A 417 -8.65 13.60 27.54
C ASP A 417 -9.49 13.58 28.84
N ASN A 418 -10.78 13.25 28.74
CA ASN A 418 -11.66 13.15 29.90
C ASN A 418 -11.27 11.97 30.83
N GLU A 419 -10.94 10.81 30.25
CA GLU A 419 -10.47 9.63 30.99
C GLU A 419 -9.14 9.87 31.71
N LYS A 420 -8.32 10.83 31.23
CA LYS A 420 -7.10 11.27 31.94
C LYS A 420 -7.38 12.23 33.10
N SER A 421 -8.53 12.91 33.09
CA SER A 421 -8.91 13.92 34.09
C SER A 421 -9.77 13.38 35.23
N ALA A 422 -10.33 12.18 35.05
CA ALA A 422 -11.05 11.41 36.07
C ALA A 422 -10.07 10.48 36.79
#